data_AF-A0A962M5M0-F1
#
_entry.id   AF-A0A962M5M0-F1
#
_cell.length_a   1.000
_cell.length_b   1.000
_cell.length_c   1.000
_cell.angle_alpha   90.00
_cell.angle_beta   90.00
_cell.angle_gamma   90.00
#
_symmetry.space_group_name_H-M   'P 1'
#
loop_
_entity.id
_entity.type
_entity.pdbx_description
1 polymer ?
#
loop_
_entity_poly.entity_id
_entity_poly.type
_entity_poly.pdbx_seq_one_letter_code
_entity_poly.pdbx_strand_id
1 'polypeptide(L)' 'MQIQYPVNVRRFGGHSPVIGARVFIDPSAVVIGDVALGDDASVWPQVSVRGDV' A
#
# COMPACT_ATOMS: atom_id res chain seq x y z
N MET A 1 -14.34 14.46 -7.52
CA MET A 1 -12.97 14.45 -6.98
C MET A 1 -12.56 13.00 -6.79
N GLN A 2 -12.03 12.37 -7.84
CA GLN A 2 -11.57 10.98 -7.81
C GLN A 2 -10.12 11.01 -7.31
N ILE A 3 -9.87 10.51 -6.11
CA ILE A 3 -8.49 10.27 -5.66
C ILE A 3 -8.02 9.06 -6.45
N GLN A 4 -7.13 9.28 -7.42
CA GLN A 4 -6.54 8.19 -8.20
C GLN A 4 -5.61 7.42 -7.27
N TYR A 5 -6.02 6.22 -6.85
CA TYR A 5 -5.12 5.32 -6.17
C TYR A 5 -3.92 5.04 -7.07
N PRO A 6 -2.68 5.20 -6.58
CA PRO A 6 -1.52 4.85 -7.38
C PRO A 6 -1.57 3.34 -7.67
N VAL A 7 -1.19 2.96 -8.89
CA VAL A 7 -1.22 1.58 -9.44
C VAL A 7 -0.47 0.53 -8.59
N ASN A 8 0.18 0.98 -7.52
CA ASN A 8 1.08 0.23 -6.70
C ASN A 8 0.52 -0.11 -5.29
N VAL A 9 -0.72 0.32 -4.98
CA VAL A 9 -1.52 -0.18 -3.84
C VAL A 9 -2.69 -1.01 -4.38
N ARG A 10 -2.73 -2.31 -4.10
CA ARG A 10 -3.57 -3.27 -4.83
C ARG A 10 -4.41 -4.15 -3.90
N ARG A 11 -5.64 -4.45 -4.33
CA ARG A 11 -6.52 -5.41 -3.67
C ARG A 11 -6.11 -6.85 -4.04
N PHE A 12 -6.20 -7.79 -3.08
CA PHE A 12 -6.05 -9.22 -3.32
C PHE A 12 -6.90 -10.03 -2.33
N GLY A 13 -7.47 -11.17 -2.77
CA GLY A 13 -8.20 -12.07 -1.88
C GLY A 13 -9.45 -11.48 -1.21
N GLY A 14 -9.97 -10.35 -1.71
CA GLY A 14 -11.04 -9.61 -1.06
C GLY A 14 -10.56 -8.47 -0.15
N HIS A 15 -9.28 -8.44 0.20
CA HIS A 15 -8.64 -7.48 1.10
C HIS A 15 -7.97 -6.33 0.34
N SER A 16 -8.12 -5.12 0.85
CA SER A 16 -7.41 -3.93 0.39
C SER A 16 -6.46 -3.45 1.50
N PRO A 17 -5.25 -2.98 1.16
CA PRO A 17 -4.36 -2.40 2.16
C PRO A 17 -5.02 -1.24 2.91
N VAL A 18 -4.80 -1.19 4.22
CA VAL A 18 -5.22 -0.09 5.11
C VAL A 18 -4.02 0.84 5.29
N ILE A 19 -4.20 2.12 4.95
CA ILE A 19 -3.13 3.12 4.96
C ILE A 19 -3.43 4.17 6.03
N GLY A 20 -2.52 4.31 7.00
CA GLY A 20 -2.55 5.34 8.03
C GLY A 20 -2.27 6.75 7.52
N ALA A 21 -2.21 7.72 8.44
CA ALA A 21 -1.94 9.11 8.12
C ALA A 21 -0.47 9.35 7.77
N ARG A 22 -0.21 10.26 6.81
CA ARG A 22 1.14 10.70 6.41
C ARG A 22 2.08 9.57 5.98
N VAL A 23 1.52 8.45 5.52
CA VAL A 23 2.29 7.34 4.97
C VAL A 23 2.92 7.76 3.64
N PHE A 24 4.21 7.51 3.50
CA PHE A 24 4.92 7.62 2.23
C PHE A 24 5.02 6.25 1.57
N ILE A 25 4.60 6.15 0.30
CA ILE A 25 4.81 4.97 -0.53
C ILE A 25 5.49 5.42 -1.81
N ASP A 26 6.72 4.99 -2.01
CA ASP A 26 7.44 5.27 -3.25
C ASP A 26 6.67 4.70 -4.46
N PRO A 27 6.57 5.42 -5.59
CA PRO A 27 5.84 4.95 -6.77
C PRO A 27 6.30 3.59 -7.33
N SER A 28 7.55 3.19 -7.08
CA SER A 28 8.09 1.89 -7.53
C SER A 28 7.85 0.74 -6.54
N ALA A 29 7.46 1.02 -5.30
CA ALA A 29 7.12 0.01 -4.31
C ALA A 29 5.73 -0.59 -4.58
N VAL A 30 5.45 -1.83 -4.17
CA VAL A 30 4.11 -2.45 -4.30
C VAL A 30 3.60 -2.91 -2.94
N VAL A 31 2.35 -2.57 -2.62
CA VAL A 31 1.62 -3.00 -1.41
C VAL A 31 0.32 -3.69 -1.83
N ILE A 32 0.11 -4.94 -1.41
CA ILE A 32 -1.03 -5.73 -1.89
C ILE A 32 -1.62 -6.67 -0.81
N GLY A 33 -2.94 -6.78 -0.81
CA GLY A 33 -3.68 -7.74 0.03
C GLY A 33 -3.97 -7.21 1.44
N ASP A 34 -3.98 -8.12 2.42
CA ASP A 34 -4.24 -7.83 3.83
C ASP A 34 -3.00 -7.23 4.50
N VAL A 35 -2.80 -5.94 4.30
CA VAL A 35 -1.66 -5.17 4.81
C VAL A 35 -2.16 -3.93 5.52
N ALA A 36 -1.61 -3.63 6.69
CA ALA A 36 -1.84 -2.37 7.40
C ALA A 36 -0.52 -1.59 7.55
N LEU A 37 -0.49 -0.36 7.05
CA LEU A 37 0.59 0.59 7.30
C LEU A 37 0.12 1.60 8.35
N GLY A 38 0.85 1.69 9.47
CA GLY A 38 0.56 2.66 10.52
C GLY A 38 0.90 4.10 10.13
N ASP A 39 0.51 5.05 10.98
CA ASP A 39 0.83 6.46 10.80
C ASP A 39 2.34 6.70 10.67
N ASP A 40 2.73 7.64 9.80
CA ASP A 40 4.11 8.06 9.53
C ASP A 40 5.04 6.94 9.00
N ALA A 41 4.48 5.80 8.58
CA ALA A 41 5.24 4.74 7.95
C ALA A 41 5.76 5.16 6.55
N SER A 42 6.87 4.56 6.14
CA SER A 42 7.46 4.81 4.82
C SER A 42 7.82 3.49 4.12
N VAL A 43 7.37 3.34 2.88
CA VAL A 43 7.73 2.24 1.98
C VAL A 43 8.58 2.82 0.84
N TRP A 44 9.83 2.39 0.77
CA TRP A 44 10.86 2.96 -0.11
C TRP A 44 10.97 2.22 -1.45
N PRO A 45 11.74 2.75 -2.43
CA PRO A 45 11.81 2.17 -3.77
C PRO A 45 12.04 0.67 -3.80
N GLN A 46 11.37 0.00 -4.74
CA GLN A 46 11.49 -1.45 -5.02
C GLN A 46 11.06 -2.41 -3.89
N VAL A 47 10.48 -1.91 -2.80
CA VAL A 47 9.92 -2.75 -1.73
C VAL A 47 8.64 -3.45 -2.20
N SER A 48 8.46 -4.72 -1.82
CA SER A 48 7.21 -5.47 -1.99
C SER A 48 6.65 -5.88 -0.64
N VAL A 49 5.45 -5.39 -0.31
CA VAL A 49 4.69 -5.78 0.88
C VAL A 49 3.46 -6.57 0.44
N ARG A 50 3.39 -7.84 0.84
CA ARG A 50 2.43 -8.80 0.29
C ARG A 50 1.74 -9.56 1.43
N GLY A 51 0.47 -9.27 1.66
CA GLY A 51 -0.40 -9.96 2.62
C GLY A 51 -1.41 -10.84 1.90
N ASP A 52 -0.94 -11.93 1.30
CA ASP A 52 -1.76 -12.83 0.46
C ASP A 52 -1.88 -14.27 1.00
N VAL A 53 -1.17 -14.60 2.08
CA VAL A 53 -1.22 -15.89 2.83
C VAL A 53 -1.48 -15.65 4.30
#